data_AF-Q4DCS1-F1
#
_entry.id   AF-Q4DCS1-F1
#
_cell.length_a   1.000
_cell.length_b   1.000
_cell.length_c   1.000
_cell.angle_alpha   90.00
_cell.angle_beta   90.00
_cell.angle_gamma   90.00
#
_symmetry.space_group_name_H-M   'P 1'
#
loop_
_entity.id
_entity.type
_entity.pdbx_description
1 polymer ?
#
loop_
_entity_poly.entity_id
_entity_poly.type
_entity_poly.pdbx_seq_one_letter_code
_entity_poly.pdbx_strand_id
1 'polypeptide(L)'
;MPVRPAYEWEQTEEEVLLRVSIKGFKKEAIDVFLSDVLVKVNAAPTYLLMLDLLRPVDAARSTYYMDPEDRTSLRLRLRKQEPGIWPDLCIHADKDDAAAIRERRSAAVKRAEDDYNRRLQERVGKREEERRRMTEEQWEVEKAQRRLIEGRVREERETAEADLYVWEDEQKKQRQKLQGGQQFPAAAAVPQSPADITLPQAAEANETAAPSVRHHSTVVVPVEFTPKLATMPTRSRGEEDYYRRSRYKPTRIEDSPMFWKERADKHYQHQEWQAAADAYTESIKRDGAFLTCVSNRAACFIHLFEYKRAIEDCTLALTMLSNTPASELTQERYRYLMMKLHARRGAAYCWGHCCEKGVEDLRIASAYCNPEDDGDVLADYQLVESYMKERGLLETKDPLEEKLREASTLYYNGRYAESAAVYRDVLEANPYDVKARNNLSAVLLQQGLFREALEETSRVVSFCQEVADALSCAGALSTNLLDSDDDDDVGSAGGEHADEMVRQRKAAARKVGERSGHVYALLKACVRGAAAHCGLKDYRKALQLLEQAVRITPYDDDLQDDYNRVAEKLRMETLIAASTAGS
;
A
#
# COMPACT_ATOMS: atom_id res chain seq x y z
N MET A 1 9.09 16.22 -33.29
CA MET A 1 8.32 15.13 -33.91
C MET A 1 9.18 13.89 -33.93
N PRO A 2 8.65 12.70 -33.61
CA PRO A 2 9.43 11.47 -33.68
C PRO A 2 9.89 11.24 -35.12
N VAL A 3 11.12 10.77 -35.27
CA VAL A 3 11.74 10.48 -36.56
C VAL A 3 11.19 9.15 -37.08
N ARG A 4 10.89 9.07 -38.37
CA ARG A 4 10.54 7.79 -38.99
C ARG A 4 11.82 6.95 -39.14
N PRO A 5 11.93 5.78 -38.48
CA PRO A 5 13.12 4.94 -38.65
C PRO A 5 13.20 4.42 -40.09
N ALA A 6 14.43 4.18 -40.55
CA ALA A 6 14.65 3.50 -41.83
C ALA A 6 14.12 2.07 -41.74
N TYR A 7 13.45 1.61 -42.79
CA TYR A 7 12.97 0.24 -42.87
C TYR A 7 13.15 -0.32 -44.27
N GLU A 8 13.45 -1.61 -44.34
CA GLU A 8 13.50 -2.42 -45.55
C GLU A 8 12.44 -3.50 -45.42
N TRP A 9 11.84 -3.90 -46.53
CA TRP A 9 10.87 -4.98 -46.52
C TRP A 9 11.14 -5.93 -47.67
N GLU A 10 10.92 -7.21 -47.39
CA GLU A 10 10.94 -8.31 -48.34
C GLU A 10 9.63 -9.07 -48.19
N GLN A 11 9.30 -9.88 -49.18
CA GLN A 11 8.11 -10.72 -49.10
C GLN A 11 8.35 -12.08 -49.73
N THR A 12 7.66 -13.06 -49.18
CA THR A 12 7.42 -14.36 -49.80
C THR A 12 5.97 -14.42 -50.27
N GLU A 13 5.56 -15.55 -50.84
CA GLU A 13 4.16 -15.76 -51.21
C GLU A 13 3.22 -15.70 -49.99
N GLU A 14 3.72 -16.10 -48.81
CA GLU A 14 2.90 -16.24 -47.59
C GLU A 14 3.19 -15.18 -46.52
N GLU A 15 4.36 -14.54 -46.55
CA GLU A 15 4.83 -13.67 -45.48
C GLU A 15 5.40 -12.35 -46.00
N VAL A 16 5.36 -11.34 -45.14
CA VAL A 16 6.08 -10.08 -45.31
C VAL A 16 7.11 -9.98 -44.19
N LEU A 17 8.36 -9.74 -44.58
CA LEU A 17 9.49 -9.60 -43.68
C LEU A 17 9.86 -8.13 -43.64
N LEU A 18 9.72 -7.49 -42.49
CA LEU A 18 10.02 -6.09 -42.28
C LEU A 18 11.24 -5.95 -41.36
N ARG A 19 12.26 -5.24 -41.82
CA ARG A 19 13.47 -4.91 -41.05
C ARG A 19 13.46 -3.42 -40.73
N VAL A 20 13.37 -3.06 -39.46
CA VAL A 20 13.31 -1.67 -38.98
C VAL A 20 14.58 -1.34 -38.21
N SER A 21 15.30 -0.29 -38.61
CA SER A 21 16.53 0.16 -37.96
C SER A 21 16.24 1.16 -36.83
N ILE A 22 16.40 0.73 -35.58
CA ILE A 22 16.18 1.51 -34.36
C ILE A 22 17.48 1.53 -33.54
N LYS A 23 18.18 2.67 -33.54
CA LYS A 23 19.46 2.83 -32.84
C LYS A 23 19.26 3.37 -31.43
N GLY A 24 19.97 2.77 -30.46
CA GLY A 24 20.09 3.29 -29.09
C GLY A 24 18.97 2.87 -28.12
N PHE A 25 18.08 1.95 -28.51
CA PHE A 25 16.99 1.47 -27.66
C PHE A 25 17.20 0.02 -27.23
N LYS A 26 16.79 -0.30 -26.00
CA LYS A 26 16.70 -1.68 -25.51
C LYS A 26 15.41 -2.32 -26.02
N LYS A 27 15.36 -3.66 -26.10
CA LYS A 27 14.20 -4.43 -26.57
C LYS A 27 12.92 -4.07 -25.82
N GLU A 28 13.03 -3.90 -24.51
CA GLU A 28 11.91 -3.64 -23.60
C GLU A 28 11.35 -2.21 -23.75
N ALA A 29 12.14 -1.30 -24.32
CA ALA A 29 11.75 0.09 -24.56
C ALA A 29 11.07 0.31 -25.93
N ILE A 30 10.99 -0.73 -26.76
CA ILE A 30 10.36 -0.67 -28.07
C ILE A 30 8.96 -1.28 -27.97
N ASP A 31 7.95 -0.46 -28.21
CA ASP A 31 6.55 -0.86 -28.26
C ASP A 31 6.17 -1.22 -29.70
N VAL A 32 5.65 -2.44 -29.90
CA VAL A 32 5.25 -2.96 -31.21
C VAL A 32 3.78 -3.34 -31.16
N PHE A 33 2.97 -2.58 -31.88
CA PHE A 33 1.54 -2.84 -32.04
C PHE A 33 1.28 -3.42 -33.43
N LEU A 34 0.65 -4.59 -33.46
CA LEU A 34 0.26 -5.31 -34.66
C LEU A 34 -1.25 -5.45 -34.71
N SER A 35 -1.82 -5.05 -35.84
CA SER A 35 -3.19 -5.34 -36.21
C SER A 35 -3.21 -5.95 -37.61
N ASP A 36 -4.39 -6.22 -38.14
CA ASP A 36 -4.55 -6.81 -39.46
C ASP A 36 -4.07 -5.89 -40.59
N VAL A 37 -4.29 -4.57 -40.51
CA VAL A 37 -3.90 -3.62 -41.58
C VAL A 37 -2.98 -2.50 -41.11
N LEU A 38 -2.62 -2.46 -39.83
CA LEU A 38 -1.75 -1.42 -39.27
C LEU A 38 -0.62 -2.06 -38.46
N VAL A 39 0.61 -1.64 -38.76
CA VAL A 39 1.81 -1.93 -37.98
C VAL A 39 2.34 -0.63 -37.40
N LYS A 40 2.50 -0.59 -36.08
CA LYS A 40 3.08 0.55 -35.37
C LYS A 40 4.26 0.08 -34.54
N VAL A 41 5.39 0.75 -34.71
CA VAL A 41 6.60 0.55 -33.91
C VAL A 41 6.99 1.88 -33.29
N ASN A 42 7.05 1.93 -31.97
CA ASN A 42 7.29 3.14 -31.21
C ASN A 42 8.48 2.94 -30.26
N ALA A 43 9.50 3.76 -30.41
CA ALA A 43 10.63 3.85 -29.49
C ALA A 43 10.72 5.29 -29.00
N ALA A 44 9.88 5.61 -28.02
CA ALA A 44 9.70 6.97 -27.54
C ALA A 44 10.95 7.48 -26.80
N PRO A 45 11.32 8.77 -26.96
CA PRO A 45 10.64 9.80 -27.76
C PRO A 45 11.14 9.89 -29.22
N THR A 46 12.14 9.10 -29.59
CA THR A 46 12.96 9.33 -30.80
C THR A 46 12.30 8.81 -32.07
N TYR A 47 11.77 7.59 -32.08
CA TYR A 47 11.28 6.93 -33.29
C TYR A 47 9.80 6.56 -33.22
N LEU A 48 9.09 6.81 -34.33
CA LEU A 48 7.74 6.32 -34.55
C LEU A 48 7.61 5.90 -36.01
N LEU A 49 7.29 4.62 -36.21
CA LEU A 49 6.92 4.06 -37.49
C LEU A 49 5.46 3.66 -37.45
N MET A 50 4.68 4.13 -38.43
CA MET A 50 3.32 3.67 -38.67
C MET A 50 3.22 3.29 -40.15
N LEU A 51 2.78 2.06 -40.41
CA LEU A 51 2.61 1.50 -41.74
C LEU A 51 1.17 1.01 -41.91
N ASP A 52 0.45 1.61 -42.84
CA ASP A 52 -0.87 1.14 -43.28
C ASP A 52 -0.65 0.09 -44.38
N LEU A 53 -0.79 -1.18 -44.01
CA LEU A 53 -0.54 -2.30 -44.92
C LEU A 53 -1.54 -2.27 -46.08
N LEU A 54 -1.07 -2.63 -47.28
CA LEU A 54 -1.92 -2.69 -48.48
C LEU A 54 -3.06 -3.71 -48.29
N ARG A 55 -2.72 -4.90 -47.80
CA ARG A 55 -3.64 -6.03 -47.56
C ARG A 55 -3.54 -6.53 -46.11
N PRO A 56 -4.56 -7.26 -45.62
CA PRO A 56 -4.57 -7.71 -44.24
C PRO A 56 -3.58 -8.84 -43.95
N VAL A 57 -3.03 -8.82 -42.74
CA VAL A 57 -2.17 -9.86 -42.16
C VAL A 57 -2.88 -10.54 -40.99
N ASP A 58 -2.50 -11.79 -40.75
CA ASP A 58 -2.88 -12.50 -39.53
C ASP A 58 -1.95 -12.07 -38.38
N ALA A 59 -2.42 -11.10 -37.59
CA ALA A 59 -1.69 -10.59 -36.44
C ALA A 59 -1.39 -11.67 -35.39
N ALA A 60 -2.20 -12.74 -35.30
CA ALA A 60 -2.01 -13.81 -34.32
C ALA A 60 -0.84 -14.72 -34.68
N ARG A 61 -0.59 -14.92 -35.97
CA ARG A 61 0.52 -15.73 -36.50
C ARG A 61 1.75 -14.90 -36.86
N SER A 62 1.66 -13.59 -36.69
CA SER A 62 2.77 -12.66 -36.91
C SER A 62 3.63 -12.54 -35.67
N THR A 63 4.94 -12.39 -35.86
CA THR A 63 5.91 -12.34 -34.76
C THR A 63 6.93 -11.24 -35.00
N TYR A 64 7.59 -10.77 -33.94
CA TYR A 64 8.69 -9.84 -34.05
C TYR A 64 9.80 -10.21 -33.07
N TYR A 65 11.04 -9.93 -33.44
CA TYR A 65 12.21 -10.14 -32.60
C TYR A 65 13.32 -9.17 -32.98
N MET A 66 14.20 -8.87 -32.02
CA MET A 66 15.42 -8.14 -32.32
C MET A 66 16.46 -9.08 -32.90
N ASP A 67 17.16 -8.62 -33.92
CA ASP A 67 18.24 -9.38 -34.54
C ASP A 67 19.36 -9.63 -33.51
N PRO A 68 19.76 -10.89 -33.27
CA PRO A 68 20.81 -11.20 -32.30
C PRO A 68 22.19 -10.67 -32.71
N GLU A 69 22.47 -10.56 -34.01
CA GLU A 69 23.75 -10.05 -34.52
C GLU A 69 23.77 -8.51 -34.54
N ASP A 70 22.65 -7.90 -34.91
CA ASP A 70 22.49 -6.45 -35.01
C ASP A 70 21.38 -5.97 -34.05
N ARG A 71 21.78 -5.59 -32.84
CA ARG A 71 20.85 -5.04 -31.82
C ARG A 71 20.20 -3.71 -32.23
N THR A 72 20.53 -3.13 -33.38
CA THR A 72 19.83 -1.96 -33.91
C THR A 72 18.74 -2.32 -34.91
N SER A 73 18.53 -3.61 -35.19
CA SER A 73 17.60 -4.09 -36.21
C SER A 73 16.45 -4.89 -35.58
N LEU A 74 15.22 -4.37 -35.69
CA LEU A 74 13.99 -5.06 -35.33
C LEU A 74 13.44 -5.78 -36.56
N ARG A 75 13.26 -7.09 -36.49
CA ARG A 75 12.65 -7.90 -37.55
C ARG A 75 11.22 -8.26 -37.18
N LEU A 76 10.27 -7.97 -38.09
CA LEU A 76 8.88 -8.36 -37.98
C LEU A 76 8.56 -9.35 -39.11
N ARG A 77 7.97 -10.49 -38.76
CA ARG A 77 7.45 -11.48 -39.69
C ARG A 77 5.94 -11.42 -39.65
N LEU A 78 5.36 -10.88 -40.71
CA LEU A 78 3.92 -10.70 -40.83
C LEU A 78 3.36 -11.78 -41.74
N ARG A 79 2.44 -12.59 -41.22
CA ARG A 79 1.81 -13.66 -42.00
C ARG A 79 0.65 -13.08 -42.81
N LYS A 80 0.67 -13.21 -44.13
CA LYS A 80 -0.41 -12.71 -45.00
C LYS A 80 -1.69 -13.51 -44.72
N GLN A 81 -2.83 -12.82 -44.69
CA GLN A 81 -4.12 -13.49 -44.55
C GLN A 81 -4.47 -14.27 -45.84
N GLU A 82 -4.21 -13.66 -46.99
CA GLU A 82 -4.33 -14.30 -48.31
C GLU A 82 -2.93 -14.43 -48.94
N PRO A 83 -2.50 -15.65 -49.32
CA PRO A 83 -1.25 -15.84 -50.05
C PRO A 83 -1.26 -15.08 -51.37
N GLY A 84 -0.14 -14.46 -51.71
CA GLY A 84 0.04 -13.71 -52.95
C GLY A 84 1.09 -12.61 -52.83
N ILE A 85 1.71 -12.26 -53.97
CA ILE A 85 2.72 -11.21 -54.04
C ILE A 85 2.01 -9.85 -54.02
N TRP A 86 2.42 -8.97 -53.10
CA TRP A 86 1.88 -7.62 -52.97
C TRP A 86 2.71 -6.67 -53.85
N PRO A 87 2.08 -5.79 -54.65
CA PRO A 87 2.83 -4.82 -55.46
C PRO A 87 3.59 -3.84 -54.57
N ASP A 88 3.00 -3.44 -53.45
CA ASP A 88 3.57 -2.53 -52.47
C ASP A 88 3.22 -2.98 -51.04
N LEU A 89 4.06 -2.59 -50.07
CA LEU A 89 3.82 -2.88 -48.66
C LEU A 89 2.63 -2.10 -48.11
N CYS A 90 2.56 -0.80 -48.43
CA CYS A 90 1.62 0.14 -47.86
C CYS A 90 0.67 0.68 -48.93
N ILE A 91 -0.49 1.17 -48.47
CA ILE A 91 -1.41 1.93 -49.32
C ILE A 91 -0.76 3.27 -49.72
N HIS A 92 -1.08 3.78 -50.90
CA HIS A 92 -0.48 5.02 -51.41
C HIS A 92 -1.15 6.24 -50.75
N ALA A 93 -0.47 6.84 -49.75
CA ALA A 93 -0.99 7.98 -49.01
C ALA A 93 -1.39 9.20 -49.87
N ASP A 94 -0.79 9.37 -51.06
CA ASP A 94 -1.10 10.49 -51.96
C ASP A 94 -2.35 10.25 -52.82
N LYS A 95 -2.76 8.99 -53.00
CA LYS A 95 -3.92 8.62 -53.84
C LYS A 95 -5.21 8.48 -53.05
N ASP A 96 -5.09 8.11 -51.77
CA ASP A 96 -6.23 7.86 -50.90
C ASP A 96 -6.53 9.05 -49.99
N ASP A 97 -7.82 9.30 -49.74
CA ASP A 97 -8.25 10.36 -48.85
C ASP A 97 -7.71 10.14 -47.42
N ALA A 98 -7.08 11.17 -46.84
CA ALA A 98 -6.55 11.13 -45.49
C ALA A 98 -7.60 10.75 -44.42
N ALA A 99 -8.88 11.08 -44.68
CA ALA A 99 -10.00 10.68 -43.84
C ALA A 99 -10.24 9.16 -43.87
N ALA A 100 -10.20 8.54 -45.06
CA ALA A 100 -10.38 7.11 -45.24
C ALA A 100 -9.25 6.31 -44.58
N ILE A 101 -8.01 6.78 -44.67
CA ILE A 101 -6.87 6.16 -43.96
C ILE A 101 -7.07 6.23 -42.44
N ARG A 102 -7.52 7.37 -41.91
CA ARG A 102 -7.78 7.54 -40.47
C ARG A 102 -8.89 6.61 -39.98
N GLU A 103 -9.97 6.48 -40.75
CA GLU A 103 -11.07 5.57 -40.44
C GLU A 103 -10.60 4.11 -40.45
N ARG A 104 -9.85 3.71 -41.49
CA ARG A 104 -9.24 2.36 -41.58
C ARG A 104 -8.35 2.06 -40.37
N ARG A 105 -7.53 3.01 -39.93
CA ARG A 105 -6.71 2.88 -38.71
C ARG A 105 -7.56 2.70 -37.47
N SER A 106 -8.58 3.53 -37.28
CA SER A 106 -9.47 3.44 -36.12
C SER A 106 -10.21 2.11 -36.05
N ALA A 107 -10.66 1.59 -37.20
CA ALA A 107 -11.31 0.29 -37.30
C ALA A 107 -10.34 -0.88 -37.05
N ALA A 108 -9.08 -0.75 -37.45
CA ALA A 108 -8.04 -1.76 -37.18
C ALA A 108 -7.68 -1.82 -35.70
N VAL A 109 -7.49 -0.65 -35.06
CA VAL A 109 -7.22 -0.55 -33.62
C VAL A 109 -8.37 -1.17 -32.82
N LYS A 110 -9.62 -0.80 -33.15
CA LYS A 110 -10.80 -1.35 -32.48
C LYS A 110 -10.89 -2.88 -32.60
N ARG A 111 -10.65 -3.44 -33.78
CA ARG A 111 -10.67 -4.91 -33.97
C ARG A 111 -9.57 -5.62 -33.19
N ALA A 112 -8.38 -5.01 -33.08
CA ALA A 112 -7.29 -5.56 -32.27
C ALA A 112 -7.63 -5.52 -30.77
N GLU A 113 -8.25 -4.43 -30.29
CA GLU A 113 -8.75 -4.32 -28.91
C GLU A 113 -9.83 -5.38 -28.62
N ASP A 114 -10.81 -5.54 -29.51
CA ASP A 114 -11.88 -6.52 -29.37
C ASP A 114 -11.32 -7.97 -29.32
N ASP A 115 -10.35 -8.30 -30.18
CA ASP A 115 -9.70 -9.62 -30.17
C ASP A 115 -8.86 -9.85 -28.91
N TYR A 116 -8.12 -8.83 -28.45
CA TYR A 116 -7.39 -8.89 -27.19
C TYR A 116 -8.33 -9.15 -26.00
N ASN A 117 -9.43 -8.41 -25.92
CA ASN A 117 -10.44 -8.54 -24.87
C ASN A 117 -11.10 -9.93 -24.89
N ARG A 118 -11.42 -10.45 -26.08
CA ARG A 118 -11.94 -11.81 -26.24
C ARG A 118 -10.97 -12.87 -25.71
N ARG A 119 -9.68 -12.80 -26.10
CA ARG A 119 -8.65 -13.74 -25.61
C ARG A 119 -8.42 -13.62 -24.10
N LEU A 120 -8.60 -12.42 -23.54
CA LEU A 120 -8.55 -12.21 -22.10
C LEU A 120 -9.72 -12.93 -21.41
N GLN A 121 -10.95 -12.76 -21.91
CA GLN A 121 -12.14 -13.44 -21.38
C GLN A 121 -12.03 -14.97 -21.48
N GLU A 122 -11.54 -15.51 -22.60
CA GLU A 122 -11.34 -16.95 -22.75
C GLU A 122 -10.33 -17.52 -21.73
N ARG A 123 -9.25 -16.78 -21.43
CA ARG A 123 -8.29 -17.18 -20.39
C ARG A 123 -8.91 -17.13 -18.99
N VAL A 124 -9.76 -16.14 -18.72
CA VAL A 124 -10.51 -16.06 -17.46
C VAL A 124 -11.47 -17.24 -17.34
N GLY A 125 -12.27 -17.52 -18.38
CA GLY A 125 -13.20 -18.65 -18.40
C GLY A 125 -12.50 -20.00 -18.18
N LYS A 126 -11.37 -20.25 -18.86
CA LYS A 126 -10.58 -21.48 -18.64
C LYS A 126 -10.07 -21.61 -17.21
N ARG A 127 -9.57 -20.53 -16.61
CA ARG A 127 -9.13 -20.51 -15.20
C ARG A 127 -10.30 -20.77 -14.24
N GLU A 128 -11.48 -20.24 -14.53
CA GLU A 128 -12.67 -20.48 -13.72
C GLU A 128 -13.15 -21.94 -13.82
N GLU A 129 -13.15 -22.52 -15.02
CA GLU A 129 -13.45 -23.93 -15.25
C GLU A 129 -12.47 -24.86 -14.52
N GLU A 130 -11.17 -24.59 -14.63
CA GLU A 130 -10.13 -25.33 -13.91
C GLU A 130 -10.32 -25.21 -12.39
N ARG A 131 -10.56 -24.00 -11.89
CA ARG A 131 -10.84 -23.77 -10.46
C ARG A 131 -12.08 -24.54 -10.00
N ARG A 132 -13.13 -24.58 -10.81
CA ARG A 132 -14.36 -25.32 -10.50
C ARG A 132 -14.10 -26.82 -10.44
N ARG A 133 -13.40 -27.40 -11.42
CA ARG A 133 -13.01 -28.84 -11.40
C ARG A 133 -12.19 -29.19 -10.17
N MET A 134 -11.17 -28.39 -9.86
CA MET A 134 -10.33 -28.59 -8.66
C MET A 134 -11.16 -28.56 -7.37
N THR A 135 -12.18 -27.68 -7.31
CA THR A 135 -13.06 -27.57 -6.15
C THR A 135 -14.00 -28.77 -6.03
N GLU A 136 -14.54 -29.25 -7.15
CA GLU A 136 -15.40 -30.44 -7.20
C GLU A 136 -14.61 -31.71 -6.80
N GLU A 137 -13.39 -31.88 -7.29
CA GLU A 137 -12.49 -32.98 -6.89
C GLU A 137 -12.13 -32.90 -5.40
N GLN A 138 -11.82 -31.70 -4.90
CA GLN A 138 -11.54 -31.50 -3.48
C GLN A 138 -12.76 -31.85 -2.61
N TRP A 139 -13.97 -31.50 -3.05
CA TRP A 139 -15.19 -31.83 -2.33
C TRP A 139 -15.39 -33.35 -2.28
N GLU A 140 -15.15 -34.08 -3.37
CA GLU A 140 -15.25 -35.55 -3.34
C GLU A 140 -14.22 -36.19 -2.39
N VAL A 141 -13.00 -35.65 -2.31
CA VAL A 141 -12.01 -36.09 -1.31
C VAL A 141 -12.50 -35.81 0.12
N GLU A 142 -13.02 -34.62 0.41
CA GLU A 142 -13.55 -34.28 1.74
C GLU A 142 -14.77 -35.13 2.11
N LYS A 143 -15.63 -35.44 1.14
CA LYS A 143 -16.80 -36.29 1.32
C LYS A 143 -16.41 -37.74 1.59
N ALA A 144 -15.40 -38.27 0.90
CA ALA A 144 -14.83 -39.58 1.17
C ALA A 144 -14.20 -39.65 2.57
N GLN A 145 -13.46 -38.62 2.98
CA GLN A 145 -12.88 -38.53 4.32
C GLN A 145 -13.95 -38.45 5.41
N ARG A 146 -15.00 -37.64 5.22
CA ARG A 146 -16.12 -37.56 6.17
C ARG A 146 -16.80 -38.92 6.33
N ARG A 147 -17.06 -39.64 5.23
CA ARG A 147 -17.63 -41.00 5.29
C ARG A 147 -16.76 -41.98 6.08
N LEU A 148 -15.42 -41.89 5.95
CA LEU A 148 -14.49 -42.72 6.73
C LEU A 148 -14.54 -42.39 8.22
N ILE A 149 -14.56 -41.10 8.58
CA ILE A 149 -14.64 -40.65 9.97
C ILE A 149 -15.99 -41.05 10.59
N GLU A 150 -17.10 -40.80 9.90
CA GLU A 150 -18.43 -41.19 10.34
C GLU A 150 -18.56 -42.72 10.49
N GLY A 151 -17.92 -43.49 9.61
CA GLY A 151 -17.80 -44.94 9.73
C GLY A 151 -17.09 -45.36 11.01
N ARG A 152 -15.89 -44.81 11.27
CA ARG A 152 -15.11 -45.12 12.47
C ARG A 152 -15.82 -44.71 13.76
N VAL A 153 -16.43 -43.53 13.79
CA VAL A 153 -17.20 -43.05 14.96
C VAL A 153 -18.38 -44.00 15.24
N ARG A 154 -19.03 -44.52 14.20
CA ARG A 154 -20.09 -45.52 14.35
C ARG A 154 -19.57 -46.83 14.92
N GLU A 155 -18.45 -47.35 14.39
CA GLU A 155 -17.81 -48.58 14.90
C GLU A 155 -17.37 -48.42 16.36
N GLU A 156 -16.69 -47.33 16.71
CA GLU A 156 -16.25 -47.05 18.09
C GLU A 156 -17.46 -46.94 19.03
N ARG A 157 -18.54 -46.28 18.59
CA ARG A 157 -19.78 -46.20 19.37
C ARG A 157 -20.41 -47.56 19.59
N GLU A 158 -20.49 -48.41 18.56
CA GLU A 158 -21.03 -49.77 18.68
C GLU A 158 -20.18 -50.64 19.64
N THR A 159 -18.85 -50.51 19.59
CA THR A 159 -17.97 -51.22 20.54
C THR A 159 -18.14 -50.74 21.97
N ALA A 160 -18.24 -49.43 22.19
CA ALA A 160 -18.46 -48.86 23.51
C ALA A 160 -19.84 -49.23 24.08
N GLU A 161 -20.88 -49.26 23.24
CA GLU A 161 -22.21 -49.74 23.63
C GLU A 161 -22.18 -51.22 24.01
N ALA A 162 -21.46 -52.08 23.28
CA ALA A 162 -21.28 -53.49 23.61
C ALA A 162 -20.52 -53.71 24.93
N ASP A 163 -19.42 -52.99 25.15
CA ASP A 163 -18.64 -53.05 26.39
C ASP A 163 -19.48 -52.63 27.62
N LEU A 164 -20.35 -51.63 27.44
CA LEU A 164 -21.28 -51.16 28.47
C LEU A 164 -22.27 -52.26 28.89
N TYR A 165 -22.82 -53.00 27.93
CA TYR A 165 -23.70 -54.13 28.21
C TYR A 165 -22.97 -55.28 28.93
N VAL A 166 -21.73 -55.60 28.53
CA VAL A 166 -20.91 -56.61 29.21
C VAL A 166 -20.64 -56.20 30.66
N TRP A 167 -20.27 -54.93 30.89
CA TRP A 167 -20.05 -54.39 32.22
C TRP A 167 -21.32 -54.44 33.09
N GLU A 168 -22.48 -54.12 32.52
CA GLU A 168 -23.76 -54.17 33.24
C GLU A 168 -24.08 -55.60 33.71
N ASP A 169 -23.82 -56.60 32.88
CA ASP A 169 -23.99 -58.01 33.22
C ASP A 169 -23.00 -58.48 34.31
N GLU A 170 -21.75 -58.01 34.26
CA GLU A 170 -20.77 -58.29 35.32
C GLU A 170 -21.17 -57.68 36.67
N GLN A 171 -21.68 -56.45 36.67
CA GLN A 171 -22.18 -55.80 37.88
C GLN A 171 -23.37 -56.54 38.47
N LYS A 172 -24.31 -57.01 37.63
CA LYS A 172 -25.43 -57.85 38.07
C LYS A 172 -24.93 -59.15 38.70
N LYS A 173 -23.93 -59.83 38.10
CA LYS A 173 -23.31 -61.04 38.65
C LYS A 173 -22.60 -60.79 39.98
N GLN A 174 -21.86 -59.68 40.11
CA GLN A 174 -21.19 -59.31 41.36
C GLN A 174 -22.20 -59.03 42.49
N ARG A 175 -23.27 -58.28 42.20
CA ARG A 175 -24.34 -58.02 43.18
C ARG A 175 -25.03 -59.31 43.63
N GLN A 176 -25.29 -60.24 42.72
CA GLN A 176 -25.84 -61.55 43.07
C GLN A 176 -24.88 -62.38 43.93
N LYS A 177 -23.57 -62.35 43.66
CA LYS A 177 -22.55 -63.01 44.49
C LYS A 177 -22.47 -62.39 45.90
N LEU A 178 -22.50 -61.06 46.01
CA LEU A 178 -22.50 -60.35 47.29
C LEU A 178 -23.76 -60.66 48.12
N GLN A 179 -24.92 -60.79 47.48
CA GLN A 179 -26.14 -61.22 48.18
C GLN A 179 -26.10 -62.70 48.59
N GLY A 180 -25.40 -63.56 47.85
CA GLY A 180 -25.23 -64.97 48.19
C GLY A 180 -24.18 -65.26 49.27
N GLY A 181 -23.32 -64.30 49.61
CA GLY A 181 -22.19 -64.46 50.53
C GLY A 181 -22.45 -63.86 51.91
N GLN A 182 -22.89 -64.71 52.84
CA GLN A 182 -22.69 -64.59 54.29
C GLN A 182 -23.20 -63.32 55.00
N GLN A 183 -24.35 -63.49 55.67
CA GLN A 183 -24.74 -62.92 56.98
C GLN A 183 -24.00 -61.63 57.41
N PHE A 184 -24.43 -60.49 56.89
CA PHE A 184 -24.10 -59.20 57.49
C PHE A 184 -25.05 -58.89 58.65
N PRO A 185 -24.55 -58.47 59.83
CA PRO A 185 -25.38 -58.04 60.94
C PRO A 185 -26.11 -56.73 60.58
N ALA A 186 -27.36 -56.69 61.05
CA ALA A 186 -28.36 -55.63 61.01
C ALA A 186 -27.91 -54.24 60.50
N ALA A 187 -28.48 -53.88 59.34
CA ALA A 187 -28.99 -52.56 58.99
C ALA A 187 -28.23 -51.36 59.58
N ALA A 188 -27.11 -51.00 58.97
CA ALA A 188 -26.60 -49.64 59.09
C ALA A 188 -27.69 -48.68 58.56
N ALA A 189 -28.19 -47.84 59.46
CA ALA A 189 -29.28 -46.91 59.20
C ALA A 189 -28.91 -45.97 58.04
N VAL A 190 -29.89 -45.75 57.17
CA VAL A 190 -29.79 -44.86 56.01
C VAL A 190 -29.56 -43.43 56.51
N PRO A 191 -28.47 -42.74 56.11
CA PRO A 191 -28.21 -41.36 56.52
C PRO A 191 -29.32 -40.46 55.97
N GLN A 192 -30.02 -39.74 56.85
CA GLN A 192 -31.11 -38.83 56.45
C GLN A 192 -30.62 -37.41 56.22
N SER A 193 -29.45 -37.06 56.74
CA SER A 193 -28.81 -35.78 56.52
C SER A 193 -27.33 -35.94 56.13
N PRO A 194 -26.75 -34.99 55.39
CA PRO A 194 -25.31 -35.00 55.07
C PRO A 194 -24.41 -34.99 56.32
N ALA A 195 -24.92 -34.54 57.48
CA ALA A 195 -24.21 -34.57 58.74
C ALA A 195 -24.14 -35.97 59.37
N ASP A 196 -25.04 -36.90 58.98
CA ASP A 196 -25.03 -38.29 59.45
C ASP A 196 -23.94 -39.13 58.77
N ILE A 197 -23.24 -38.55 57.80
CA ILE A 197 -22.01 -39.12 57.25
C ILE A 197 -20.93 -38.88 58.30
N THR A 198 -20.96 -39.68 59.38
CA THR A 198 -19.88 -39.74 60.35
C THR A 198 -18.59 -40.10 59.62
N LEU A 199 -17.65 -39.15 59.59
CA LEU A 199 -16.28 -39.41 59.13
C LEU A 199 -15.73 -40.57 59.97
N PRO A 200 -15.37 -41.71 59.34
CA PRO A 200 -14.88 -42.85 60.07
C PRO A 200 -13.66 -42.42 60.87
N GLN A 201 -13.74 -42.63 62.18
CA GLN A 201 -12.60 -42.49 63.08
C GLN A 201 -11.45 -43.30 62.49
N ALA A 202 -10.29 -42.65 62.37
CA ALA A 202 -9.07 -43.19 61.80
C ALA A 202 -8.67 -44.48 62.54
N ALA A 203 -9.21 -45.61 62.09
CA ALA A 203 -8.65 -46.91 62.40
C ALA A 203 -7.39 -47.00 61.56
N GLU A 204 -6.25 -46.98 62.26
CA GLU A 204 -4.90 -47.21 61.76
C GLU A 204 -4.82 -48.59 61.10
N ALA A 205 -5.31 -48.68 59.86
CA ALA A 205 -5.30 -49.89 59.07
C ALA A 205 -4.42 -49.64 57.85
N ASN A 206 -3.17 -50.07 57.99
CA ASN A 206 -2.20 -50.44 56.97
C ASN A 206 -2.32 -49.69 55.64
N GLU A 207 -1.34 -48.82 55.38
CA GLU A 207 -0.95 -48.26 54.09
C GLU A 207 -0.83 -49.35 53.00
N THR A 208 -1.97 -49.87 52.55
CA THR A 208 -2.08 -50.58 51.29
C THR A 208 -2.35 -49.49 50.29
N ALA A 209 -1.23 -48.95 49.78
CA ALA A 209 -1.13 -47.87 48.83
C ALA A 209 -2.39 -47.79 47.95
N ALA A 210 -3.24 -46.80 48.23
CA ALA A 210 -4.29 -46.44 47.29
C ALA A 210 -3.62 -46.23 45.93
N PRO A 211 -4.16 -46.84 44.86
CA PRO A 211 -3.53 -46.81 43.54
C PRO A 211 -3.22 -45.36 43.19
N SER A 212 -1.95 -45.06 42.94
CA SER A 212 -1.53 -43.73 42.56
C SER A 212 -2.38 -43.27 41.37
N VAL A 213 -2.93 -42.05 41.48
CA VAL A 213 -3.55 -41.36 40.35
C VAL A 213 -2.58 -41.51 39.19
N ARG A 214 -3.04 -42.18 38.12
CA ARG A 214 -2.24 -42.46 36.92
C ARG A 214 -1.41 -41.22 36.66
N HIS A 215 -0.09 -41.38 36.75
CA HIS A 215 0.83 -40.26 36.64
C HIS A 215 0.35 -39.35 35.52
N HIS A 216 0.21 -38.07 35.82
CA HIS A 216 0.02 -37.01 34.84
C HIS A 216 1.28 -36.88 33.98
N SER A 217 1.96 -37.98 33.63
CA SER A 217 2.92 -37.97 32.55
C SER A 217 2.11 -37.56 31.33
N THR A 218 2.12 -36.25 31.12
CA THR A 218 1.84 -35.62 29.87
C THR A 218 2.87 -36.26 28.97
N VAL A 219 2.50 -37.40 28.38
CA VAL A 219 3.28 -38.00 27.32
C VAL A 219 3.21 -36.95 26.24
N VAL A 220 4.26 -36.14 26.15
CA VAL A 220 4.46 -35.23 25.05
C VAL A 220 4.62 -36.14 23.86
N VAL A 221 3.52 -36.45 23.17
CA VAL A 221 3.56 -37.17 21.91
C VAL A 221 4.09 -36.14 20.91
N PRO A 222 5.35 -36.27 20.43
CA PRO A 222 5.81 -35.41 19.36
C PRO A 222 4.95 -35.74 18.13
N VAL A 223 3.99 -34.86 17.85
CA VAL A 223 3.21 -34.93 16.62
C VAL A 223 4.07 -34.32 15.53
N GLU A 224 4.85 -35.15 14.87
CA GLU A 224 5.53 -34.75 13.64
C GLU A 224 4.51 -34.73 12.51
N PHE A 225 4.15 -33.51 12.10
CA PHE A 225 3.32 -33.33 10.92
C PHE A 225 4.13 -33.73 9.69
N THR A 226 3.53 -34.58 8.85
CA THR A 226 4.11 -34.96 7.56
C THR A 226 4.43 -33.68 6.77
N PRO A 227 5.70 -33.44 6.40
CA PRO A 227 6.07 -32.23 5.67
C PRO A 227 5.33 -32.21 4.35
N LYS A 228 4.55 -31.14 4.13
CA LYS A 228 3.77 -30.96 2.90
C LYS A 228 4.73 -30.73 1.73
N LEU A 229 4.98 -31.79 0.97
CA LEU A 229 5.85 -31.80 -0.22
C LEU A 229 5.35 -30.91 -1.37
N ALA A 230 4.08 -30.52 -1.34
CA ALA A 230 3.49 -29.62 -2.32
C ALA A 230 2.81 -28.46 -1.60
N THR A 231 3.19 -27.23 -1.98
CA THR A 231 2.43 -26.01 -1.75
C THR A 231 1.09 -26.15 -2.48
N MET A 232 0.12 -26.79 -1.81
CA MET A 232 -1.25 -26.85 -2.29
C MET A 232 -1.71 -25.43 -2.61
N PRO A 233 -2.40 -25.20 -3.75
CA PRO A 233 -2.89 -23.89 -4.12
C PRO A 233 -3.67 -23.32 -2.94
N THR A 234 -3.15 -22.23 -2.38
CA THR A 234 -3.64 -21.60 -1.15
C THR A 234 -5.16 -21.46 -1.26
N ARG A 235 -5.86 -22.33 -0.53
CA ARG A 235 -7.33 -22.42 -0.57
C ARG A 235 -7.87 -21.03 -0.33
N SER A 236 -8.73 -20.59 -1.25
CA SER A 236 -9.49 -19.35 -1.24
C SER A 236 -10.19 -19.10 0.11
N ARG A 237 -9.46 -18.52 1.07
CA ARG A 237 -9.93 -17.52 2.03
C ARG A 237 -8.74 -16.59 2.30
N GLY A 238 -8.76 -15.41 1.68
CA GLY A 238 -7.78 -14.34 1.92
C GLY A 238 -7.82 -13.73 3.32
N GLU A 239 -8.25 -14.48 4.34
CA GLU A 239 -8.43 -13.99 5.70
C GLU A 239 -7.83 -14.92 6.76
N GLU A 240 -7.27 -16.08 6.40
CA GLU A 240 -6.63 -16.96 7.39
C GLU A 240 -5.21 -16.48 7.80
N ASP A 241 -4.58 -15.64 6.98
CA ASP A 241 -3.36 -14.93 7.36
C ASP A 241 -3.56 -14.03 8.58
N TYR A 242 -4.80 -13.62 8.86
CA TYR A 242 -5.14 -12.87 10.07
C TYR A 242 -4.84 -13.68 11.34
N TYR A 243 -5.25 -14.95 11.40
CA TYR A 243 -4.97 -15.80 12.57
C TYR A 243 -3.50 -16.20 12.68
N ARG A 244 -2.79 -16.27 11.55
CA ARG A 244 -1.36 -16.56 11.59
C ARG A 244 -0.58 -15.43 12.26
N ARG A 245 -1.11 -14.20 12.27
CA ARG A 245 -0.48 -13.00 12.88
C ARG A 245 -1.06 -12.64 14.25
N SER A 246 -2.34 -12.90 14.50
CA SER A 246 -2.90 -12.73 15.85
C SER A 246 -2.27 -13.75 16.79
N ARG A 247 -1.73 -13.30 17.94
CA ARG A 247 -1.23 -14.18 19.02
C ARG A 247 -2.31 -15.08 19.64
N TYR A 248 -3.57 -14.90 19.24
CA TYR A 248 -4.72 -15.60 19.78
C TYR A 248 -5.16 -16.74 18.84
N LYS A 249 -5.02 -17.99 19.29
CA LYS A 249 -5.67 -19.15 18.67
C LYS A 249 -7.01 -19.38 19.38
N PRO A 250 -8.16 -19.04 18.77
CA PRO A 250 -9.45 -19.25 19.40
C PRO A 250 -9.69 -20.74 19.67
N THR A 251 -10.09 -21.09 20.88
CA THR A 251 -10.42 -22.48 21.27
C THR A 251 -11.82 -22.87 20.83
N ARG A 252 -12.76 -21.90 20.79
CA ARG A 252 -14.11 -22.05 20.23
C ARG A 252 -14.29 -21.17 19.00
N ILE A 253 -15.17 -21.59 18.09
CA ILE A 253 -15.51 -20.82 16.88
C ILE A 253 -16.04 -19.42 17.25
N GLU A 254 -16.81 -19.32 18.34
CA GLU A 254 -17.37 -18.06 18.85
C GLU A 254 -16.31 -17.11 19.43
N ASP A 255 -15.09 -17.59 19.70
CA ASP A 255 -14.01 -16.74 20.19
C ASP A 255 -13.25 -16.04 19.05
N SER A 256 -13.53 -16.42 17.81
CA SER A 256 -12.96 -15.79 16.63
C SER A 256 -13.54 -14.38 16.42
N PRO A 257 -12.69 -13.36 16.22
CA PRO A 257 -13.16 -12.04 15.78
C PRO A 257 -13.93 -12.08 14.45
N MET A 258 -13.62 -13.03 13.54
CA MET A 258 -14.30 -13.13 12.24
C MET A 258 -15.71 -13.69 12.37
N PHE A 259 -15.94 -14.61 13.30
CA PHE A 259 -17.29 -15.11 13.57
C PHE A 259 -18.25 -13.95 13.89
N TRP A 260 -17.80 -13.03 14.75
CA TRP A 260 -18.56 -11.84 15.11
C TRP A 260 -18.69 -10.82 13.97
N LYS A 261 -17.66 -10.65 13.14
CA LYS A 261 -17.74 -9.83 11.92
C LYS A 261 -18.80 -10.39 10.96
N GLU A 262 -18.74 -11.68 10.61
CA GLU A 262 -19.71 -12.30 9.70
C GLU A 262 -21.13 -12.25 10.28
N ARG A 263 -21.27 -12.39 11.61
CA ARG A 263 -22.57 -12.22 12.31
C ARG A 263 -23.06 -10.77 12.23
N ALA A 264 -22.19 -9.80 12.44
CA ALA A 264 -22.50 -8.37 12.34
C ALA A 264 -22.89 -7.98 10.91
N ASP A 265 -22.18 -8.47 9.89
CA ASP A 265 -22.47 -8.23 8.48
C ASP A 265 -23.88 -8.75 8.11
N LYS A 266 -24.30 -9.90 8.68
CA LYS A 266 -25.68 -10.40 8.51
C LYS A 266 -26.72 -9.48 9.16
N HIS A 267 -26.49 -9.01 10.39
CA HIS A 267 -27.37 -8.05 11.04
C HIS A 267 -27.43 -6.72 10.28
N TYR A 268 -26.30 -6.27 9.73
CA TYR A 268 -26.21 -5.06 8.90
C TYR A 268 -27.06 -5.19 7.63
N GLN A 269 -27.00 -6.35 6.95
CA GLN A 269 -27.85 -6.63 5.78
C GLN A 269 -29.34 -6.62 6.11
N HIS A 270 -29.71 -7.06 7.33
CA HIS A 270 -31.08 -7.00 7.82
C HIS A 270 -31.47 -5.63 8.39
N GLN A 271 -30.60 -4.62 8.29
CA GLN A 271 -30.82 -3.26 8.81
C GLN A 271 -31.03 -3.21 10.34
N GLU A 272 -30.59 -4.24 11.05
CA GLU A 272 -30.63 -4.32 12.51
C GLU A 272 -29.38 -3.62 13.09
N TRP A 273 -29.35 -2.29 13.00
CA TRP A 273 -28.14 -1.49 13.29
C TRP A 273 -27.60 -1.68 14.71
N GLN A 274 -28.48 -1.81 15.70
CA GLN A 274 -28.09 -2.03 17.10
C GLN A 274 -27.39 -3.38 17.28
N ALA A 275 -28.03 -4.47 16.84
CA ALA A 275 -27.46 -5.81 16.91
C ALA A 275 -26.15 -5.93 16.10
N ALA A 276 -26.06 -5.26 14.95
CA ALA A 276 -24.84 -5.19 14.17
C ALA A 276 -23.71 -4.45 14.93
N ALA A 277 -24.00 -3.32 15.56
CA ALA A 277 -23.03 -2.56 16.35
C ALA A 277 -22.53 -3.34 17.57
N ASP A 278 -23.41 -4.08 18.24
CA ASP A 278 -23.07 -4.95 19.38
C ASP A 278 -22.16 -6.10 18.92
N ALA A 279 -22.49 -6.76 17.81
CA ALA A 279 -21.67 -7.82 17.24
C ALA A 279 -20.29 -7.31 16.76
N TYR A 280 -20.21 -6.15 16.12
CA TYR A 280 -18.91 -5.53 15.80
C TYR A 280 -18.12 -5.18 17.07
N THR A 281 -18.79 -4.75 18.13
CA THR A 281 -18.14 -4.47 19.42
C THR A 281 -17.56 -5.75 20.03
N GLU A 282 -18.27 -6.87 19.97
CA GLU A 282 -17.72 -8.18 20.38
C GLU A 282 -16.51 -8.59 19.54
N SER A 283 -16.52 -8.33 18.23
CA SER A 283 -15.36 -8.56 17.35
C SER A 283 -14.14 -7.75 17.80
N ILE A 284 -14.33 -6.45 18.07
CA ILE A 284 -13.26 -5.52 18.52
C ILE A 284 -12.74 -5.88 19.92
N LYS A 285 -13.59 -6.42 20.81
CA LYS A 285 -13.13 -6.91 22.13
C LYS A 285 -12.15 -8.08 22.01
N ARG A 286 -12.32 -8.93 20.98
CA ARG A 286 -11.44 -10.08 20.73
C ARG A 286 -10.18 -9.68 19.98
N ASP A 287 -10.29 -8.78 19.01
CA ASP A 287 -9.14 -8.11 18.40
C ASP A 287 -9.23 -6.59 18.51
N GLY A 288 -8.38 -6.03 19.39
CA GLY A 288 -8.33 -4.60 19.64
C GLY A 288 -7.86 -3.75 18.46
N ALA A 289 -7.29 -4.36 17.40
CA ALA A 289 -6.76 -3.67 16.23
C ALA A 289 -7.56 -3.91 14.95
N PHE A 290 -8.86 -4.26 15.05
CA PHE A 290 -9.62 -4.65 13.87
C PHE A 290 -10.26 -3.48 13.10
N LEU A 291 -9.45 -2.82 12.25
CA LEU A 291 -9.82 -1.62 11.48
C LEU A 291 -11.18 -1.72 10.76
N THR A 292 -11.46 -2.84 10.09
CA THR A 292 -12.71 -2.99 9.30
C THR A 292 -13.95 -3.02 10.19
N CYS A 293 -13.88 -3.65 11.37
CA CYS A 293 -15.00 -3.69 12.31
C CYS A 293 -15.24 -2.32 12.96
N VAL A 294 -14.17 -1.59 13.31
CA VAL A 294 -14.28 -0.22 13.84
C VAL A 294 -14.96 0.68 12.80
N SER A 295 -14.54 0.60 11.54
CA SER A 295 -15.13 1.39 10.45
C SER A 295 -16.61 1.05 10.22
N ASN A 296 -16.97 -0.23 10.21
CA ASN A 296 -18.37 -0.65 10.00
C ASN A 296 -19.25 -0.35 11.21
N ARG A 297 -18.70 -0.43 12.43
CA ARG A 297 -19.41 0.01 13.64
C ARG A 297 -19.72 1.51 13.59
N ALA A 298 -18.80 2.33 13.10
CA ALA A 298 -19.07 3.75 12.86
C ALA A 298 -20.26 3.96 11.90
N ALA A 299 -20.36 3.15 10.83
CA ALA A 299 -21.49 3.20 9.92
C ALA A 299 -22.82 2.84 10.61
N CYS A 300 -22.83 1.82 11.47
CA CYS A 300 -24.00 1.51 12.30
C CYS A 300 -24.39 2.69 13.19
N PHE A 301 -23.43 3.35 13.84
CA PHE A 301 -23.70 4.52 14.69
C PHE A 301 -24.26 5.72 13.93
N ILE A 302 -23.85 5.93 12.67
CA ILE A 302 -24.45 6.95 11.80
C ILE A 302 -25.94 6.66 11.59
N HIS A 303 -26.30 5.41 11.30
CA HIS A 303 -27.71 4.99 11.15
C HIS A 303 -28.50 5.03 12.46
N LEU A 304 -27.83 4.89 13.61
CA LEU A 304 -28.43 5.02 14.94
C LEU A 304 -28.52 6.48 15.43
N PHE A 305 -28.10 7.46 14.62
CA PHE A 305 -28.04 8.88 15.01
C PHE A 305 -27.07 9.17 16.18
N GLU A 306 -26.17 8.23 16.49
CA GLU A 306 -25.15 8.36 17.55
C GLU A 306 -23.85 8.96 17.00
N TYR A 307 -23.94 10.19 16.47
CA TYR A 307 -22.85 10.81 15.71
C TYR A 307 -21.54 10.96 16.50
N LYS A 308 -21.62 11.24 17.81
CA LYS A 308 -20.42 11.39 18.65
C LYS A 308 -19.57 10.12 18.65
N ARG A 309 -20.20 8.95 18.83
CA ARG A 309 -19.53 7.64 18.81
C ARG A 309 -19.02 7.29 17.42
N ALA A 310 -19.77 7.63 16.38
CA ALA A 310 -19.31 7.45 15.00
C ALA A 310 -18.03 8.25 14.70
N ILE A 311 -17.94 9.50 15.19
CA ILE A 311 -16.75 10.36 15.04
C ILE A 311 -15.55 9.77 15.77
N GLU A 312 -15.75 9.29 17.00
CA GLU A 312 -14.71 8.62 17.79
C GLU A 312 -14.18 7.38 17.08
N ASP A 313 -15.07 6.51 16.57
CA ASP A 313 -14.67 5.31 15.83
C ASP A 313 -13.96 5.63 14.51
N CYS A 314 -14.44 6.63 13.75
CA CYS A 314 -13.74 7.03 12.53
C CYS A 314 -12.36 7.59 12.84
N THR A 315 -12.22 8.34 13.93
CA THR A 315 -10.93 8.89 14.37
C THR A 315 -10.00 7.77 14.83
N LEU A 316 -10.49 6.80 15.60
CA LEU A 316 -9.75 5.60 15.98
C LEU A 316 -9.32 4.78 14.75
N ALA A 317 -10.20 4.63 13.76
CA ALA A 317 -9.87 3.93 12.54
C ALA A 317 -8.78 4.66 11.73
N LEU A 318 -8.80 5.99 11.68
CA LEU A 318 -7.75 6.79 11.03
C LEU A 318 -6.41 6.66 11.76
N THR A 319 -6.38 6.64 13.09
CA THR A 319 -5.13 6.40 13.85
C THR A 319 -4.61 4.98 13.69
N MET A 320 -5.50 3.98 13.63
CA MET A 320 -5.12 2.62 13.27
C MET A 320 -4.50 2.57 11.88
N LEU A 321 -5.13 3.22 10.88
CA LEU A 321 -4.66 3.26 9.50
C LEU A 321 -3.30 3.95 9.37
N SER A 322 -3.05 5.06 10.09
CA SER A 322 -1.74 5.72 10.10
C SER A 322 -0.62 4.85 10.69
N ASN A 323 -0.98 3.95 11.62
CA ASN A 323 -0.06 3.03 12.26
C ASN A 323 0.11 1.71 11.49
N THR A 324 -0.67 1.47 10.43
CA THR A 324 -0.46 0.29 9.57
C THR A 324 0.74 0.48 8.65
N PRO A 325 1.70 -0.47 8.62
CA PRO A 325 2.85 -0.35 7.73
C PRO A 325 2.43 -0.45 6.26
N ALA A 326 3.02 0.38 5.41
CA ALA A 326 2.67 0.47 3.99
C ALA A 326 2.83 -0.87 3.22
N SER A 327 3.63 -1.81 3.72
CA SER A 327 3.79 -3.15 3.13
C SER A 327 2.54 -4.02 3.22
N GLU A 328 1.65 -3.74 4.16
CA GLU A 328 0.44 -4.54 4.40
C GLU A 328 -0.77 -4.05 3.59
N LEU A 329 -0.68 -2.85 3.03
CA LEU A 329 -1.81 -2.17 2.43
C LEU A 329 -1.46 -1.64 1.05
N THR A 330 -2.20 -2.09 0.05
CA THR A 330 -2.06 -1.54 -1.30
C THR A 330 -2.44 -0.06 -1.31
N GLN A 331 -1.81 0.73 -2.16
CA GLN A 331 -2.09 2.16 -2.28
C GLN A 331 -3.56 2.44 -2.60
N GLU A 332 -4.17 1.62 -3.46
CA GLU A 332 -5.60 1.68 -3.78
C GLU A 332 -6.48 1.44 -2.55
N ARG A 333 -6.14 0.43 -1.73
CA ARG A 333 -6.90 0.12 -0.52
C ARG A 333 -6.72 1.18 0.55
N TYR A 334 -5.52 1.75 0.69
CA TYR A 334 -5.28 2.90 1.57
C TYR A 334 -6.13 4.10 1.15
N ARG A 335 -6.11 4.46 -0.14
CA ARG A 335 -6.92 5.54 -0.70
C ARG A 335 -8.41 5.33 -0.45
N TYR A 336 -8.91 4.13 -0.72
CA TYR A 336 -10.31 3.78 -0.48
C TYR A 336 -10.71 3.86 1.01
N LEU A 337 -9.89 3.32 1.90
CA LEU A 337 -10.15 3.38 3.35
C LEU A 337 -10.12 4.83 3.85
N MET A 338 -9.17 5.63 3.36
CA MET A 338 -9.05 7.04 3.71
C MET A 338 -10.29 7.83 3.26
N MET A 339 -10.68 7.68 1.99
CA MET A 339 -11.91 8.27 1.46
C MET A 339 -13.13 7.85 2.30
N LYS A 340 -13.32 6.55 2.52
CA LYS A 340 -14.48 6.02 3.25
C LYS A 340 -14.55 6.52 4.70
N LEU A 341 -13.42 6.52 5.41
CA LEU A 341 -13.37 6.95 6.80
C LEU A 341 -13.62 8.45 6.95
N HIS A 342 -13.01 9.28 6.10
CA HIS A 342 -13.27 10.71 6.09
C HIS A 342 -14.70 11.03 5.65
N ALA A 343 -15.26 10.32 4.65
CA ALA A 343 -16.65 10.51 4.24
C ALA A 343 -17.63 10.18 5.38
N ARG A 344 -17.43 9.05 6.08
CA ARG A 344 -18.24 8.66 7.25
C ARG A 344 -18.12 9.66 8.38
N ARG A 345 -16.90 10.11 8.71
CA ARG A 345 -16.67 11.10 9.76
C ARG A 345 -17.28 12.46 9.40
N GLY A 346 -17.11 12.89 8.15
CA GLY A 346 -17.69 14.12 7.61
C GLY A 346 -19.22 14.09 7.67
N ALA A 347 -19.84 13.00 7.23
CA ALA A 347 -21.28 12.79 7.36
C ALA A 347 -21.73 12.86 8.83
N ALA A 348 -21.04 12.17 9.74
CA ALA A 348 -21.35 12.21 11.17
C ALA A 348 -21.24 13.63 11.75
N TYR A 349 -20.24 14.43 11.36
CA TYR A 349 -20.13 15.83 11.75
C TYR A 349 -21.26 16.70 11.19
N CYS A 350 -21.58 16.57 9.90
CA CYS A 350 -22.66 17.31 9.25
C CYS A 350 -24.01 17.05 9.92
N TRP A 351 -24.34 15.78 10.16
CA TRP A 351 -25.56 15.40 10.86
C TRP A 351 -25.53 15.74 12.36
N GLY A 352 -24.34 15.76 12.97
CA GLY A 352 -24.10 16.22 14.34
C GLY A 352 -24.11 17.74 14.51
N HIS A 353 -24.55 18.50 13.50
CA HIS A 353 -24.59 19.97 13.47
C HIS A 353 -23.22 20.67 13.57
N CYS A 354 -22.13 19.95 13.31
CA CYS A 354 -20.76 20.48 13.25
C CYS A 354 -20.30 20.54 11.79
N CYS A 355 -21.04 21.27 10.94
CA CYS A 355 -20.78 21.32 9.49
C CYS A 355 -19.40 21.89 9.13
N GLU A 356 -18.79 22.73 9.96
CA GLU A 356 -17.43 23.26 9.80
C GLU A 356 -16.40 22.12 9.70
N LYS A 357 -16.36 21.22 10.70
CA LYS A 357 -15.49 20.04 10.67
C LYS A 357 -15.92 19.03 9.60
N GLY A 358 -17.24 18.93 9.36
CA GLY A 358 -17.79 18.03 8.35
C GLY A 358 -17.32 18.35 6.93
N VAL A 359 -17.28 19.63 6.56
CA VAL A 359 -16.84 20.06 5.22
C VAL A 359 -15.35 19.81 5.02
N GLU A 360 -14.52 19.96 6.06
CA GLU A 360 -13.09 19.64 6.00
C GLU A 360 -12.86 18.14 5.74
N ASP A 361 -13.56 17.28 6.46
CA ASP A 361 -13.49 15.83 6.27
C ASP A 361 -13.99 15.40 4.89
N LEU A 362 -15.12 15.96 4.42
CA LEU A 362 -15.63 15.70 3.08
C LEU A 362 -14.68 16.21 1.99
N ARG A 363 -14.00 17.34 2.21
CA ARG A 363 -12.97 17.85 1.30
C ARG A 363 -11.81 16.87 1.20
N ILE A 364 -11.34 16.34 2.33
CA ILE A 364 -10.28 15.32 2.33
C ILE A 364 -10.77 14.06 1.62
N ALA A 365 -12.00 13.60 1.90
CA ALA A 365 -12.59 12.45 1.23
C ALA A 365 -12.66 12.64 -0.30
N SER A 366 -13.10 13.81 -0.76
CA SER A 366 -13.16 14.17 -2.18
C SER A 366 -11.79 14.16 -2.87
N ALA A 367 -10.71 14.41 -2.12
CA ALA A 367 -9.35 14.34 -2.66
C ALA A 367 -8.84 12.90 -2.84
N TYR A 368 -9.36 11.93 -2.06
CA TYR A 368 -9.02 10.51 -2.20
C TYR A 368 -10.01 9.73 -3.10
N CYS A 369 -11.18 10.31 -3.38
CA CYS A 369 -12.24 9.80 -4.26
C CYS A 369 -11.70 9.31 -5.62
N ASN A 370 -12.20 8.16 -6.12
CA ASN A 370 -12.07 7.84 -7.54
C ASN A 370 -13.22 8.55 -8.29
N PRO A 371 -12.94 9.49 -9.22
CA PRO A 371 -14.01 10.17 -9.94
C PRO A 371 -14.93 9.23 -10.74
N GLU A 372 -14.45 8.04 -11.12
CA GLU A 372 -15.22 7.06 -11.89
C GLU A 372 -16.23 6.27 -11.04
N ASP A 373 -15.88 5.96 -9.78
CA ASP A 373 -16.68 5.07 -8.92
C ASP A 373 -17.42 5.81 -7.78
N ASP A 374 -16.82 6.87 -7.22
CA ASP A 374 -17.20 7.47 -5.93
C ASP A 374 -17.83 8.87 -6.08
N GLY A 375 -18.61 9.08 -7.14
CA GLY A 375 -19.23 10.39 -7.46
C GLY A 375 -20.20 10.91 -6.38
N ASP A 376 -20.67 10.04 -5.49
CA ASP A 376 -21.52 10.37 -4.34
C ASP A 376 -20.78 11.24 -3.29
N VAL A 377 -19.53 10.90 -2.96
CA VAL A 377 -18.73 11.67 -1.99
C VAL A 377 -18.49 13.10 -2.48
N LEU A 378 -18.26 13.28 -3.78
CA LEU A 378 -18.09 14.60 -4.37
C LEU A 378 -19.40 15.40 -4.36
N ALA A 379 -20.53 14.76 -4.65
CA ALA A 379 -21.85 15.40 -4.59
C ALA A 379 -22.19 15.85 -3.16
N ASP A 380 -21.92 15.00 -2.17
CA ASP A 380 -22.13 15.32 -0.75
C ASP A 380 -21.24 16.49 -0.31
N TYR A 381 -19.96 16.49 -0.70
CA TYR A 381 -19.06 17.61 -0.44
C TYR A 381 -19.58 18.92 -1.03
N GLN A 382 -19.99 18.92 -2.30
CA GLN A 382 -20.51 20.11 -2.98
C GLN A 382 -21.81 20.62 -2.36
N LEU A 383 -22.69 19.70 -1.94
CA LEU A 383 -23.92 20.04 -1.24
C LEU A 383 -23.62 20.74 0.08
N VAL A 384 -22.76 20.17 0.92
CA VAL A 384 -22.38 20.76 2.21
C VAL A 384 -21.64 22.09 2.00
N GLU A 385 -20.77 22.19 1.00
CA GLU A 385 -20.06 23.43 0.68
C GLU A 385 -21.05 24.54 0.28
N SER A 386 -22.04 24.23 -0.57
CA SER A 386 -23.06 25.22 -0.96
C SER A 386 -23.91 25.69 0.23
N TYR A 387 -24.32 24.77 1.09
CA TYR A 387 -25.03 25.09 2.34
C TYR A 387 -24.20 25.97 3.28
N MET A 388 -22.89 25.71 3.38
CA MET A 388 -21.97 26.54 4.19
C MET A 388 -21.75 27.92 3.56
N LYS A 389 -21.71 28.04 2.22
CA LYS A 389 -21.67 29.33 1.50
C LYS A 389 -22.89 30.19 1.83
N GLU A 390 -24.09 29.61 1.75
CA GLU A 390 -25.34 30.31 2.02
C GLU A 390 -25.44 30.86 3.45
N ARG A 391 -24.82 30.17 4.41
CA ARG A 391 -24.76 30.60 5.82
C ARG A 391 -23.60 31.54 6.14
N GLY A 392 -22.70 31.78 5.18
CA GLY A 392 -21.48 32.56 5.42
C GLY A 392 -20.53 31.91 6.43
N LEU A 393 -20.58 30.58 6.59
CA LEU A 393 -19.75 29.82 7.53
C LEU A 393 -18.45 29.29 6.91
N LEU A 394 -18.23 29.51 5.62
CA LEU A 394 -16.94 29.16 5.04
C LEU A 394 -15.87 30.12 5.53
N GLU A 395 -14.76 29.54 5.98
CA GLU A 395 -13.57 30.30 6.30
C GLU A 395 -13.23 31.24 5.15
N THR A 396 -13.09 32.52 5.48
CA THR A 396 -12.46 33.49 4.58
C THR A 396 -11.04 33.01 4.37
N LYS A 397 -10.80 32.33 3.25
CA LYS A 397 -9.46 31.89 2.87
C LYS A 397 -8.54 33.11 2.84
N ASP A 398 -7.37 32.99 3.47
CA ASP A 398 -6.35 34.03 3.39
C ASP A 398 -6.08 34.32 1.91
N PRO A 399 -6.28 35.57 1.44
CA PRO A 399 -5.99 35.95 0.06
C PRO A 399 -4.56 35.57 -0.37
N LEU A 400 -3.63 35.51 0.58
CA LEU A 400 -2.24 35.11 0.32
C LEU A 400 -2.11 33.62 -0.02
N GLU A 401 -2.80 32.74 0.70
CA GLU A 401 -2.76 31.29 0.44
C GLU A 401 -3.43 30.94 -0.91
N GLU A 402 -4.47 31.69 -1.31
CA GLU A 402 -5.05 31.54 -2.64
C GLU A 402 -4.07 31.91 -3.76
N LYS A 403 -3.33 33.02 -3.60
CA LYS A 403 -2.26 33.39 -4.52
C LYS A 403 -1.13 32.37 -4.56
N LEU A 404 -0.75 31.78 -3.41
CA LEU A 404 0.25 30.70 -3.36
C LEU A 404 -0.20 29.45 -4.12
N ARG A 405 -1.47 29.08 -3.98
CA ARG A 405 -2.07 27.96 -4.72
C ARG A 405 -2.11 28.27 -6.21
N GLU A 406 -2.54 29.47 -6.60
CA GLU A 406 -2.52 29.93 -7.99
C GLU A 406 -1.11 29.87 -8.58
N ALA A 407 -0.11 30.44 -7.90
CA ALA A 407 1.29 30.40 -8.32
C ALA A 407 1.80 28.96 -8.52
N SER A 408 1.41 28.04 -7.63
CA SER A 408 1.74 26.61 -7.74
C SER A 408 1.05 25.97 -8.95
N THR A 409 -0.23 26.26 -9.20
CA THR A 409 -0.93 25.76 -10.39
C THR A 409 -0.30 26.25 -11.69
N LEU A 410 0.12 27.53 -11.75
CA LEU A 410 0.84 28.10 -12.89
C LEU A 410 2.19 27.38 -13.11
N TYR A 411 2.92 27.06 -12.04
CA TYR A 411 4.17 26.30 -12.12
C TYR A 411 3.96 24.91 -12.73
N TYR A 412 2.99 24.14 -12.24
CA TYR A 412 2.71 22.80 -12.76
C TYR A 412 2.17 22.79 -14.19
N ASN A 413 1.51 23.88 -14.60
CA ASN A 413 1.09 24.10 -15.99
C ASN A 413 2.23 24.58 -16.91
N GLY A 414 3.47 24.69 -16.40
CA GLY A 414 4.64 25.15 -17.17
C GLY A 414 4.67 26.66 -17.44
N ARG A 415 3.74 27.44 -16.85
CA ARG A 415 3.66 28.91 -17.02
C ARG A 415 4.56 29.61 -16.00
N TYR A 416 5.87 29.40 -16.14
CA TYR A 416 6.86 29.82 -15.13
C TYR A 416 6.95 31.35 -14.96
N ALA A 417 6.89 32.13 -16.05
CA ALA A 417 6.97 33.59 -15.98
C ALA A 417 5.84 34.19 -15.14
N GLU A 418 4.62 33.69 -15.33
CA GLU A 418 3.43 34.13 -14.59
C GLU A 418 3.46 33.65 -13.15
N SER A 419 3.88 32.40 -12.92
CA SER A 419 4.11 31.86 -11.58
C SER A 419 5.08 32.74 -10.77
N ALA A 420 6.19 33.18 -11.39
CA ALA A 420 7.16 34.06 -10.74
C ALA A 420 6.56 35.43 -10.38
N ALA A 421 5.73 36.00 -11.26
CA ALA A 421 5.03 37.26 -10.96
C ALA A 421 4.11 37.12 -9.74
N VAL A 422 3.28 36.07 -9.69
CA VAL A 422 2.39 35.83 -8.55
C VAL A 422 3.18 35.58 -7.25
N TYR A 423 4.28 34.83 -7.29
CA TYR A 423 5.14 34.66 -6.12
C TYR A 423 5.79 35.97 -5.65
N ARG A 424 6.16 36.87 -6.57
CA ARG A 424 6.66 38.21 -6.20
C ARG A 424 5.58 39.03 -5.51
N ASP A 425 4.34 39.01 -6.01
CA ASP A 425 3.20 39.69 -5.37
C ASP A 425 2.93 39.15 -3.95
N VAL A 426 3.06 37.84 -3.76
CA VAL A 426 2.95 37.21 -2.44
C VAL A 426 4.04 37.72 -1.49
N LEU A 427 5.28 37.85 -1.99
CA LEU A 427 6.41 38.33 -1.19
C LEU A 427 6.41 39.84 -0.94
N GLU A 428 5.75 40.63 -1.78
CA GLU A 428 5.47 42.04 -1.50
C GLU A 428 4.50 42.20 -0.33
N ALA A 429 3.47 41.35 -0.27
CA ALA A 429 2.51 41.33 0.84
C ALA A 429 3.10 40.74 2.13
N ASN A 430 3.87 39.65 2.01
CA ASN A 430 4.57 39.02 3.13
C ASN A 430 6.05 38.75 2.78
N PRO A 431 6.93 39.71 3.11
CA PRO A 431 8.37 39.55 2.90
C PRO A 431 9.04 38.49 3.78
N TYR A 432 8.33 37.73 4.61
CA TYR A 432 8.92 36.68 5.45
C TYR A 432 8.41 35.28 5.11
N ASP A 433 7.60 35.14 4.05
CA ASP A 433 7.14 33.83 3.60
C ASP A 433 8.28 33.02 2.94
N VAL A 434 8.85 32.12 3.73
CA VAL A 434 9.93 31.24 3.30
C VAL A 434 9.47 30.26 2.22
N LYS A 435 8.22 29.77 2.27
CA LYS A 435 7.65 28.83 1.28
C LYS A 435 7.54 29.52 -0.07
N ALA A 436 7.00 30.74 -0.10
CA ALA A 436 6.90 31.57 -1.30
C ALA A 436 8.28 31.84 -1.93
N ARG A 437 9.27 32.28 -1.14
CA ARG A 437 10.65 32.51 -1.63
C ARG A 437 11.27 31.28 -2.23
N ASN A 438 11.18 30.16 -1.53
CA ASN A 438 11.76 28.91 -1.98
C ASN A 438 11.11 28.46 -3.31
N ASN A 439 9.80 28.58 -3.43
CA ASN A 439 9.08 28.26 -4.65
C ASN A 439 9.43 29.23 -5.79
N LEU A 440 9.61 30.53 -5.50
CA LEU A 440 10.12 31.51 -6.47
C LEU A 440 11.50 31.09 -6.99
N SER A 441 12.42 30.67 -6.11
CA SER A 441 13.73 30.14 -6.55
C SER A 441 13.59 28.95 -7.51
N ALA A 442 12.65 28.04 -7.24
CA ALA A 442 12.40 26.90 -8.14
C ALA A 442 11.87 27.36 -9.50
N VAL A 443 10.98 28.33 -9.53
CA VAL A 443 10.42 28.90 -10.76
C VAL A 443 11.51 29.63 -11.57
N LEU A 444 12.37 30.40 -10.91
CA LEU A 444 13.48 31.12 -11.54
C LEU A 444 14.52 30.17 -12.15
N LEU A 445 14.78 29.03 -11.49
CA LEU A 445 15.62 27.96 -12.06
C LEU A 445 15.03 27.40 -13.35
N GLN A 446 13.72 27.16 -13.41
CA GLN A 446 13.05 26.69 -14.63
C GLN A 446 13.10 27.71 -15.77
N GLN A 447 13.17 29.01 -15.45
CA GLN A 447 13.36 30.08 -16.44
C GLN A 447 14.83 30.26 -16.87
N GLY A 448 15.78 29.58 -16.22
CA GLY A 448 17.22 29.80 -16.46
C GLY A 448 17.75 31.11 -15.87
N LEU A 449 16.98 31.79 -15.01
CA LEU A 449 17.35 33.03 -14.34
C LEU A 449 18.20 32.73 -13.08
N PHE A 450 19.38 32.16 -13.31
CA PHE A 450 20.23 31.64 -12.23
C PHE A 450 20.69 32.68 -11.22
N ARG A 451 20.97 33.92 -11.66
CA ARG A 451 21.42 35.00 -10.75
C ARG A 451 20.32 35.40 -9.77
N GLU A 452 19.10 35.60 -10.25
CA GLU A 452 17.95 35.90 -9.40
C GLU A 452 17.62 34.73 -8.47
N ALA A 453 17.73 33.49 -8.96
CA ALA A 453 17.55 32.32 -8.11
C ALA A 453 18.54 32.30 -6.94
N LEU A 454 19.82 32.66 -7.18
CA LEU A 454 20.83 32.77 -6.11
C LEU A 454 20.50 33.85 -5.09
N GLU A 455 19.99 35.00 -5.51
CA GLU A 455 19.57 36.06 -4.60
C GLU A 455 18.44 35.58 -3.68
N GLU A 456 17.41 34.91 -4.22
CA GLU A 456 16.31 34.40 -3.40
C GLU A 456 16.75 33.26 -2.47
N THR A 457 17.59 32.33 -2.95
CA THR A 457 18.12 31.25 -2.08
C THR A 457 18.98 31.81 -0.96
N SER A 458 19.77 32.84 -1.21
CA SER A 458 20.59 33.50 -0.19
C SER A 458 19.75 34.17 0.89
N ARG A 459 18.59 34.76 0.53
CA ARG A 459 17.62 35.27 1.51
C ARG A 459 17.04 34.15 2.37
N VAL A 460 16.69 33.00 1.78
CA VAL A 460 16.20 31.85 2.55
C VAL A 460 17.27 31.32 3.51
N VAL A 461 18.50 31.16 3.05
CA VAL A 461 19.64 30.74 3.90
C VAL A 461 19.83 31.73 5.06
N SER A 462 19.79 33.04 4.79
CA SER A 462 19.93 34.06 5.84
C SER A 462 18.78 34.04 6.86
N PHE A 463 17.55 33.76 6.42
CA PHE A 463 16.39 33.67 7.30
C PHE A 463 16.49 32.42 8.19
N CYS A 464 17.02 31.32 7.64
CA CYS A 464 17.23 30.07 8.35
C CYS A 464 18.60 29.96 9.04
N GLN A 465 19.35 31.06 9.19
CA GLN A 465 20.73 31.03 9.69
C GLN A 465 20.85 30.38 11.07
N GLU A 466 19.92 30.64 11.99
CA GLU A 466 19.97 30.04 13.33
C GLU A 466 19.90 28.50 13.29
N VAL A 467 19.13 27.95 12.33
CA VAL A 467 19.04 26.50 12.12
C VAL A 467 20.26 25.98 11.37
N ALA A 468 20.79 26.76 10.41
CA ALA A 468 22.04 26.43 9.73
C ALA A 468 23.22 26.32 10.71
N ASP A 469 23.31 27.25 11.67
CA ASP A 469 24.32 27.23 12.73
C ASP A 469 24.14 26.02 13.66
N ALA A 470 22.89 25.70 14.04
CA ALA A 470 22.61 24.51 14.84
C ALA A 470 22.99 23.21 14.12
N LEU A 471 22.72 23.11 12.82
CA LEU A 471 23.07 21.95 11.98
C LEU A 471 24.58 21.79 11.78
N SER A 472 25.38 22.84 12.03
CA SER A 472 26.84 22.74 11.99
C SER A 472 27.40 21.91 13.15
N CYS A 473 26.66 21.78 14.26
CA CYS A 473 27.04 20.95 15.39
C CYS A 473 26.85 19.46 15.07
N ALA A 474 27.89 18.66 15.33
CA ALA A 474 27.83 17.21 15.14
C ALA A 474 26.72 16.58 16.00
N GLY A 475 25.81 15.83 15.36
CA GLY A 475 24.69 15.16 16.04
C GLY A 475 23.42 16.00 16.19
N ALA A 476 23.34 17.20 15.62
CA ALA A 476 22.14 18.06 15.71
C ALA A 476 20.86 17.43 15.10
N LEU A 477 21.00 16.49 14.15
CA LEU A 477 19.89 15.72 13.58
C LEU A 477 19.61 14.40 14.30
N SER A 478 20.36 14.08 15.36
CA SER A 478 20.19 12.84 16.11
C SER A 478 18.90 12.89 16.94
N THR A 479 17.89 12.15 16.51
CA THR A 479 16.60 11.99 17.20
C THR A 479 16.78 11.53 18.66
N ASN A 480 17.79 10.70 18.93
CA ASN A 480 18.06 10.13 20.26
C ASN A 480 18.36 11.18 21.34
N LEU A 481 18.63 12.43 20.97
CA LEU A 481 18.93 13.50 21.93
C LEU A 481 17.70 14.27 22.40
N LEU A 482 16.55 14.15 21.71
CA LEU A 482 15.31 14.83 22.10
C LEU A 482 14.56 14.11 23.23
N ASP A 483 14.71 12.79 23.37
CA ASP A 483 13.94 11.98 24.33
C ASP A 483 14.64 11.81 25.69
N SER A 484 15.85 12.32 25.87
CA SER A 484 16.55 12.28 27.16
C SER A 484 16.24 13.54 27.96
N ASP A 485 15.04 13.52 28.58
CA ASP A 485 14.61 14.41 29.67
C ASP A 485 15.44 14.22 30.95
N ASP A 486 16.48 13.37 30.93
CA ASP A 486 17.50 13.30 31.97
C ASP A 486 18.35 14.59 31.92
N ASP A 487 17.76 15.69 32.38
CA ASP A 487 18.46 16.91 32.77
C ASP A 487 19.12 16.77 34.15
N ASP A 488 18.90 15.66 34.86
CA ASP A 488 19.20 15.55 36.30
C ASP A 488 20.42 14.68 36.68
N ASP A 489 21.13 14.03 35.76
CA ASP A 489 22.31 13.23 36.15
C ASP A 489 23.61 14.07 36.13
N VAL A 490 23.68 15.05 37.04
CA VAL A 490 24.83 15.94 37.30
C VAL A 490 26.02 15.19 37.95
N GLY A 491 26.13 13.87 37.76
CA GLY A 491 27.02 13.02 38.55
C GLY A 491 28.21 12.39 37.82
N SER A 492 28.24 12.38 36.48
CA SER A 492 29.09 11.40 35.78
C SER A 492 30.38 11.98 35.17
N ALA A 493 31.39 12.23 36.02
CA ALA A 493 32.85 12.13 35.82
C ALA A 493 33.52 12.57 34.49
N GLY A 494 32.82 13.18 33.54
CA GLY A 494 33.36 13.80 32.34
C GLY A 494 33.97 15.14 32.71
N GLY A 495 35.19 15.43 32.24
CA GLY A 495 35.75 16.77 32.44
C GLY A 495 34.82 17.84 31.88
N GLU A 496 34.82 19.04 32.44
CA GLU A 496 33.90 20.16 32.10
C GLU A 496 33.70 20.38 30.58
N HIS A 497 34.73 20.09 29.78
CA HIS A 497 34.67 20.15 28.32
C HIS A 497 33.74 19.11 27.65
N ALA A 498 33.66 17.89 28.17
CA ALA A 498 32.78 16.85 27.63
C ALA A 498 31.30 17.22 27.85
N ASP A 499 30.97 17.69 29.05
CA ASP A 499 29.63 18.12 29.43
C ASP A 499 29.19 19.35 28.61
N GLU A 500 30.10 20.30 28.38
CA GLU A 500 29.79 21.46 27.55
C GLU A 500 29.45 21.06 26.10
N MET A 501 30.20 20.11 25.52
CA MET A 501 29.90 19.59 24.18
C MET A 501 28.56 18.86 24.12
N VAL A 502 28.22 18.04 25.12
CA VAL A 502 26.92 17.35 25.18
C VAL A 502 25.78 18.36 25.29
N ARG A 503 25.91 19.38 26.14
CA ARG A 503 24.92 20.44 26.31
C ARG A 503 24.71 21.24 25.02
N GLN A 504 25.79 21.58 24.31
CA GLN A 504 25.71 22.26 23.01
C GLN A 504 24.99 21.38 21.97
N ARG A 505 25.24 20.07 21.95
CA ARG A 505 24.55 19.13 21.04
C ARG A 505 23.06 19.00 21.36
N LYS A 506 22.68 18.84 22.64
CA LYS A 506 21.27 18.83 23.07
C LYS A 506 20.56 20.13 22.70
N ALA A 507 21.18 21.28 22.96
CA ALA A 507 20.62 22.59 22.60
C ALA A 507 20.45 22.77 21.08
N ALA A 508 21.42 22.33 20.28
CA ALA A 508 21.32 22.34 18.82
C ALA A 508 20.20 21.42 18.31
N ALA A 509 20.12 20.19 18.83
CA ALA A 509 19.06 19.25 18.48
C ALA A 509 17.65 19.79 18.83
N ARG A 510 17.51 20.42 19.99
CA ARG A 510 16.26 21.08 20.39
C ARG A 510 15.87 22.21 19.43
N LYS A 511 16.80 23.08 19.05
CA LYS A 511 16.56 24.16 18.06
C LYS A 511 16.14 23.63 16.70
N VAL A 512 16.77 22.53 16.25
CA VAL A 512 16.43 21.85 15.00
C VAL A 512 15.02 21.24 15.07
N GLY A 513 14.66 20.61 16.21
CA GLY A 513 13.34 20.04 16.44
C GLY A 513 12.23 21.10 16.47
N GLU A 514 12.42 22.19 17.22
CA GLU A 514 11.46 23.30 17.32
C GLU A 514 11.21 24.01 15.98
N ARG A 515 12.18 23.98 15.06
CA ARG A 515 12.11 24.66 13.75
C ARG A 515 12.34 23.70 12.58
N SER A 516 11.77 22.50 12.66
CA SER A 516 11.88 21.48 11.60
C SER A 516 11.51 22.00 10.20
N GLY A 517 10.53 22.91 10.10
CA GLY A 517 10.17 23.56 8.83
C GLY A 517 11.30 24.38 8.20
N HIS A 518 12.15 25.02 9.01
CA HIS A 518 13.32 25.77 8.53
C HIS A 518 14.43 24.83 8.03
N VAL A 519 14.59 23.64 8.62
CA VAL A 519 15.54 22.63 8.14
C VAL A 519 15.21 22.24 6.70
N TYR A 520 13.93 21.97 6.43
CA TYR A 520 13.47 21.64 5.09
C TYR A 520 13.57 22.81 4.11
N ALA A 521 13.27 24.03 4.57
CA ALA A 521 13.45 25.23 3.78
C ALA A 521 14.92 25.48 3.41
N LEU A 522 15.84 25.27 4.35
CA LEU A 522 17.27 25.38 4.16
C LEU A 522 17.78 24.34 3.17
N LEU A 523 17.39 23.07 3.34
CA LEU A 523 17.72 21.99 2.40
C LEU A 523 17.32 22.36 0.96
N LYS A 524 16.07 22.81 0.78
CA LYS A 524 15.55 23.26 -0.51
C LYS A 524 16.35 24.43 -1.08
N ALA A 525 16.74 25.39 -0.26
CA ALA A 525 17.53 26.54 -0.69
C ALA A 525 18.95 26.12 -1.10
N CYS A 526 19.60 25.23 -0.36
CA CYS A 526 20.93 24.71 -0.69
C CYS A 526 20.93 23.96 -2.03
N VAL A 527 19.97 23.04 -2.24
CA VAL A 527 19.84 22.28 -3.50
C VAL A 527 19.56 23.22 -4.68
N ARG A 528 18.63 24.16 -4.51
CA ARG A 528 18.29 25.13 -5.58
C ARG A 528 19.44 26.10 -5.87
N GLY A 529 20.14 26.56 -4.83
CA GLY A 529 21.31 27.42 -4.98
C GLY A 529 22.45 26.68 -5.68
N ALA A 530 22.67 25.41 -5.37
CA ALA A 530 23.63 24.57 -6.07
C ALA A 530 23.27 24.43 -7.56
N ALA A 531 22.00 24.15 -7.87
CA ALA A 531 21.53 24.09 -9.25
C ALA A 531 21.75 25.41 -10.00
N ALA A 532 21.52 26.55 -9.36
CA ALA A 532 21.79 27.87 -9.94
C ALA A 532 23.28 28.10 -10.20
N HIS A 533 24.16 27.73 -9.25
CA HIS A 533 25.61 27.79 -9.44
C HIS A 533 26.10 26.87 -10.55
N CYS A 534 25.54 25.66 -10.68
CA CYS A 534 25.81 24.78 -11.82
C CYS A 534 25.40 25.40 -13.15
N GLY A 535 24.25 26.08 -13.21
CA GLY A 535 23.81 26.85 -14.38
C GLY A 535 24.78 27.98 -14.77
N LEU A 536 25.44 28.59 -13.78
CA LEU A 536 26.49 29.60 -13.97
C LEU A 536 27.90 29.02 -14.13
N LYS A 537 28.05 27.68 -14.14
CA LYS A 537 29.33 26.96 -14.19
C LYS A 537 30.29 27.27 -13.02
N ASP A 538 29.77 27.68 -11.86
CA ASP A 538 30.54 27.87 -10.62
C ASP A 538 30.45 26.60 -9.75
N TYR A 539 31.11 25.54 -10.19
CA TYR A 539 31.01 24.22 -9.54
C TYR A 539 31.58 24.18 -8.13
N ARG A 540 32.50 25.10 -7.78
CA ARG A 540 33.07 25.19 -6.42
C ARG A 540 32.02 25.58 -5.41
N LYS A 541 31.25 26.65 -5.69
CA LYS A 541 30.17 27.09 -4.79
C LYS A 541 28.99 26.12 -4.79
N ALA A 542 28.69 25.52 -5.94
CA ALA A 542 27.67 24.47 -6.01
C ALA A 542 28.01 23.31 -5.07
N LEU A 543 29.27 22.85 -5.06
CA LEU A 543 29.72 21.76 -4.21
C LEU A 543 29.59 22.08 -2.72
N GLN A 544 29.90 23.31 -2.29
CA GLN A 544 29.74 23.74 -0.90
C GLN A 544 28.28 23.69 -0.42
N LEU A 545 27.34 24.11 -1.26
CA LEU A 545 25.91 24.03 -0.94
C LEU A 545 25.40 22.58 -0.93
N LEU A 546 25.87 21.74 -1.86
CA LEU A 546 25.52 20.32 -1.87
C LEU A 546 26.09 19.59 -0.65
N GLU A 547 27.30 19.93 -0.20
CA GLU A 547 27.87 19.41 1.05
C GLU A 547 26.97 19.71 2.25
N GLN A 548 26.42 20.93 2.33
CA GLN A 548 25.45 21.29 3.37
C GLN A 548 24.15 20.49 3.22
N ALA A 549 23.64 20.33 2.00
CA ALA A 549 22.42 19.56 1.74
C ALA A 549 22.59 18.08 2.13
N VAL A 550 23.69 17.44 1.75
CA VAL A 550 24.00 16.03 2.07
C VAL A 550 24.15 15.83 3.58
N ARG A 551 24.65 16.82 4.33
CA ARG A 551 24.67 16.75 5.81
C ARG A 551 23.27 16.73 6.42
N ILE A 552 22.29 17.38 5.78
CA ILE A 552 20.89 17.40 6.25
C ILE A 552 20.19 16.08 5.92
N THR A 553 20.36 15.58 4.69
CA THR A 553 19.75 14.33 4.22
C THR A 553 20.81 13.38 3.64
N PRO A 554 21.58 12.69 4.49
CA PRO A 554 22.69 11.85 4.04
C PRO A 554 22.24 10.57 3.34
N TYR A 555 20.96 10.18 3.47
CA TYR A 555 20.40 8.96 2.89
C TYR A 555 19.62 9.20 1.59
N ASP A 556 19.68 10.41 1.04
CA ASP A 556 19.05 10.76 -0.24
C ASP A 556 20.02 10.44 -1.38
N ASP A 557 19.77 9.33 -2.09
CA ASP A 557 20.62 8.82 -3.17
C ASP A 557 20.70 9.81 -4.35
N ASP A 558 19.59 10.48 -4.70
CA ASP A 558 19.55 11.46 -5.79
C ASP A 558 20.46 12.64 -5.47
N LEU A 559 20.44 13.10 -4.22
CA LEU A 559 21.29 14.18 -3.74
C LEU A 559 22.78 13.79 -3.71
N GLN A 560 23.09 12.55 -3.33
CA GLN A 560 24.47 12.04 -3.38
C GLN A 560 24.99 11.94 -4.81
N ASP A 561 24.16 11.49 -5.74
CA ASP A 561 24.50 11.42 -7.16
C ASP A 561 24.79 12.81 -7.74
N ASP A 562 23.95 13.81 -7.42
CA ASP A 562 24.17 15.19 -7.84
C ASP A 562 25.46 15.78 -7.24
N TYR A 563 25.74 15.49 -5.97
CA TYR A 563 27.01 15.85 -5.32
C TYR A 563 28.22 15.26 -6.06
N ASN A 564 28.19 13.95 -6.35
CA ASN A 564 29.28 13.26 -7.04
C ASN A 564 29.47 13.80 -8.46
N ARG A 565 28.39 14.05 -9.22
CA ARG A 565 28.46 14.63 -10.57
C ARG A 565 29.10 16.01 -10.58
N VAL A 566 28.76 16.87 -9.61
CA VAL A 566 29.36 18.20 -9.49
C VAL A 566 30.84 18.10 -9.10
N ALA A 567 31.18 17.19 -8.18
CA ALA A 567 32.58 16.94 -7.79
C ALA A 567 33.43 16.46 -8.97
N GLU A 568 32.90 15.55 -9.80
CA GLU A 568 33.57 15.08 -11.01
C GLU A 568 33.77 16.19 -12.04
N LYS A 569 32.75 17.01 -12.29
CA LYS A 569 32.88 18.19 -13.17
C LYS A 569 33.97 19.14 -12.70
N LEU A 570 34.01 19.43 -11.40
CA LEU A 570 35.06 20.27 -10.83
C LEU A 570 36.45 19.65 -11.00
N ARG A 571 36.60 18.33 -10.78
CA ARG A 571 37.87 17.62 -11.02
C ARG A 571 38.30 17.72 -12.49
N MET A 572 37.39 17.52 -13.43
CA MET A 572 37.68 17.65 -14.86
C MET A 572 38.13 19.06 -15.23
N GLU A 573 37.47 20.10 -14.70
CA GLU A 573 37.90 21.49 -14.91
C GLU A 573 39.29 21.76 -14.36
N THR A 574 39.61 21.24 -13.18
CA THR A 574 40.96 21.38 -12.60
C THR A 574 42.03 20.67 -13.41
N LEU A 575 41.73 19.50 -13.99
CA LEU A 575 42.65 18.76 -14.86
C LEU A 575 42.88 19.50 -16.20
N ILE A 576 41.82 20.06 -16.79
CA ILE A 576 41.92 20.86 -18.02
C ILE A 576 42.71 22.15 -17.76
N ALA A 577 42.49 22.81 -16.63
CA ALA A 577 43.25 24.00 -16.25
C ALA A 577 44.74 23.67 -16.02
N ALA A 578 45.06 22.52 -15.43
CA ALA A 578 46.43 22.07 -15.22
C ALA A 578 47.13 21.70 -16.55
N SER A 579 46.43 21.05 -17.49
CA SER A 579 47.01 20.69 -18.79
C SER A 579 47.24 21.90 -19.69
N THR A 580 46.37 22.91 -19.62
CA THR A 580 46.51 24.16 -20.39
C THR A 580 47.52 25.13 -19.79
N ALA A 581 47.78 25.10 -18.48
CA ALA A 581 48.82 25.91 -17.85
C ALA A 581 50.25 25.36 -18.06
N GLY A 582 50.37 24.07 -18.40
CA GLY A 582 51.65 23.41 -18.67
C GLY A 582 52.13 23.51 -20.13
N SER A 583 51.27 23.96 -21.04
CA SER A 583 51.56 24.24 -22.46
C SER A 583 51.75 25.73 -22.69
#